data_AF-A0A645HDQ9-F1
#
_entry.id   AF-A0A645HDQ9-F1
#
_cell.length_a   1.000
_cell.length_b   1.000
_cell.length_c   1.000
_cell.angle_alpha   90.00
_cell.angle_beta   90.00
_cell.angle_gamma   90.00
#
_symmetry.space_group_name_H-M   'P 1'
#
loop_
_entity.id
_entity.type
_entity.pdbx_description
1 polymer ?
#
loop_
_entity_poly.entity_id
_entity_poly.type
_entity_poly.pdbx_seq_one_letter_code
_entity_poly.pdbx_strand_id
1 'polypeptide(L)'
;MDREWASWWKARAAEGHEFASHTYDHVYWRGDVVKGQELSFNVKPTAGPRNGQQFSMTAAQYCEEIKRSEDRLREMTGKEPLPLFRAPGGRTSTRLLAAAKACGYAHVGWSPAGFLGDELPSDKYSNQKLLGQALRDIRSGDILLAHLGIWSRQEPWAPAVLEPLIQGLKERGFCFRTLREHPEYPTWTRRQQ
;
A
#
# COMPACT_ATOMS: atom_id res chain seq x y z
N MET A 1 5.14 12.22 6.67
CA MET A 1 3.86 12.87 6.28
C MET A 1 3.79 14.26 6.90
N ASP A 2 4.18 15.27 6.12
CA ASP A 2 4.27 16.69 6.55
C ASP A 2 2.88 17.36 6.62
N ARG A 3 2.68 18.31 7.55
CA ARG A 3 1.46 19.12 7.68
C ARG A 3 1.16 19.93 6.42
N GLU A 4 2.17 20.27 5.62
CA GLU A 4 1.99 20.99 4.34
C GLU A 4 1.02 20.27 3.39
N TRP A 5 0.94 18.94 3.45
CA TRP A 5 0.07 18.13 2.59
C TRP A 5 -1.33 17.90 3.17
N ALA A 6 -1.66 18.43 4.35
CA ALA A 6 -2.91 18.12 5.03
C ALA A 6 -4.15 18.51 4.20
N SER A 7 -4.12 19.65 3.50
CA SER A 7 -5.21 20.08 2.63
C SER A 7 -5.44 19.09 1.47
N TRP A 8 -4.36 18.59 0.88
CA TRP A 8 -4.41 17.60 -0.18
C TRP A 8 -5.00 16.27 0.30
N TRP A 9 -4.55 15.76 1.45
CA TRP A 9 -5.10 14.53 2.05
C TRP A 9 -6.58 14.67 2.42
N LYS A 10 -6.98 15.83 2.96
CA LYS A 10 -8.39 16.11 3.28
C LYS A 10 -9.25 16.16 2.02
N ALA A 11 -8.75 16.70 0.91
CA ALA A 11 -9.45 16.68 -0.38
C ALA A 11 -9.66 15.24 -0.88
N ARG A 12 -8.63 14.37 -0.79
CA ARG A 12 -8.79 12.94 -1.14
C ARG A 12 -9.85 12.25 -0.28
N ALA A 13 -9.95 12.60 1.00
CA ALA A 13 -11.00 12.06 1.86
C ALA A 13 -12.40 12.52 1.43
N ALA A 14 -12.55 13.81 1.09
CA ALA A 14 -13.80 14.39 0.61
C ALA A 14 -14.25 13.82 -0.74
N GLU A 15 -13.31 13.37 -1.58
CA GLU A 15 -13.58 12.66 -2.84
C GLU A 15 -14.04 11.20 -2.63
N GLY A 16 -14.04 10.71 -1.39
CA GLY A 16 -14.50 9.37 -1.05
C GLY A 16 -13.40 8.30 -1.04
N HIS A 17 -12.13 8.66 -1.24
CA HIS A 17 -11.02 7.69 -1.19
C HIS A 17 -10.88 7.07 0.20
N GLU A 18 -10.36 5.85 0.24
CA GLU A 18 -10.02 5.14 1.48
C GLU A 18 -8.51 5.23 1.74
N PHE A 19 -8.13 5.22 3.02
CA PHE A 19 -6.74 5.27 3.46
C PHE A 19 -6.39 4.01 4.24
N ALA A 20 -5.14 3.57 4.14
CA ALA A 20 -4.59 2.44 4.86
C ALA A 20 -3.10 2.68 5.10
N SER A 21 -2.53 1.99 6.09
CA SER A 21 -1.13 2.18 6.47
C SER A 21 -0.17 1.59 5.44
N HIS A 22 0.92 2.32 5.15
CA HIS A 22 2.09 1.77 4.46
C HIS A 22 3.31 1.75 5.40
N THR A 23 3.06 1.56 6.70
CA THR A 23 3.96 1.90 7.83
C THR A 23 4.27 3.41 7.90
N TYR A 24 4.81 3.88 9.02
CA TYR A 24 5.11 5.30 9.20
C TYR A 24 6.46 5.66 8.58
N ASP A 25 7.50 4.89 8.91
CA ASP A 25 8.88 5.14 8.44
C ASP A 25 9.26 4.29 7.20
N HIS A 26 8.26 3.80 6.46
CA HIS A 26 8.43 2.95 5.27
C HIS A 26 9.36 1.75 5.54
N VAL A 27 8.98 0.97 6.56
CA VAL A 27 9.75 -0.12 7.15
C VAL A 27 9.74 -1.37 6.27
N TYR A 28 10.82 -1.58 5.51
CA TYR A 28 11.02 -2.85 4.79
C TYR A 28 11.38 -3.97 5.76
N TRP A 29 10.59 -5.04 5.75
CA TRP A 29 10.95 -6.31 6.37
C TRP A 29 12.12 -6.98 5.61
N ARG A 30 13.07 -7.55 6.36
CA ARG A 30 14.28 -8.23 5.84
C ARG A 30 14.44 -9.66 6.34
N GLY A 31 13.72 -10.07 7.38
CA GLY A 31 13.79 -11.43 7.89
C GLY A 31 13.14 -11.56 9.27
N ASP A 32 12.66 -12.76 9.58
CA ASP A 32 12.21 -13.09 10.93
C ASP A 32 13.41 -13.43 11.81
N VAL A 33 13.35 -13.03 13.08
CA VAL A 33 14.30 -13.39 14.11
C VAL A 33 13.52 -14.02 15.25
N VAL A 34 13.77 -15.30 15.51
CA VAL A 34 13.10 -16.06 16.56
C VAL A 34 14.13 -16.53 17.56
N LYS A 35 13.96 -16.12 18.83
CA LYS A 35 14.80 -16.54 19.96
C LYS A 35 13.91 -17.13 21.05
N GLY A 36 13.80 -18.45 21.06
CA GLY A 36 12.82 -19.13 21.92
C GLY A 36 11.39 -18.71 21.54
N GLN A 37 10.66 -18.09 22.48
CA GLN A 37 9.32 -17.57 22.26
C GLN A 37 9.31 -16.11 21.75
N GLU A 38 10.45 -15.43 21.77
CA GLU A 38 10.54 -14.04 21.33
C GLU A 38 10.57 -13.94 19.80
N LEU A 39 9.64 -13.17 19.24
CA LEU A 39 9.58 -12.84 17.82
C LEU A 39 9.98 -11.38 17.61
N SER A 40 11.00 -11.19 16.78
CA SER A 40 11.36 -9.89 16.21
C SER A 40 11.62 -9.99 14.71
N PHE A 41 11.80 -8.85 14.06
CA PHE A 41 11.98 -8.73 12.63
C PHE A 41 13.22 -7.89 12.35
N ASN A 42 14.13 -8.39 11.52
CA ASN A 42 15.14 -7.55 10.90
C ASN A 42 14.44 -6.63 9.90
N VAL A 43 14.66 -5.32 10.03
CA VAL A 43 14.03 -4.30 9.19
C VAL A 43 15.05 -3.30 8.67
N LYS A 44 14.69 -2.58 7.61
CA LYS A 44 15.44 -1.45 7.07
C LYS A 44 14.46 -0.39 6.57
N PRO A 45 14.08 0.63 7.37
CA PRO A 45 13.24 1.72 6.92
C PRO A 45 13.93 2.55 5.83
N THR A 46 13.14 3.19 4.98
CA THR A 46 13.65 4.15 3.98
C THR A 46 13.13 5.56 4.20
N ALA A 47 12.48 5.81 5.34
CA ALA A 47 12.09 7.12 5.81
C ALA A 47 12.36 7.25 7.32
N GLY A 48 12.19 8.46 7.85
CA GLY A 48 12.34 8.74 9.27
C GLY A 48 13.79 8.74 9.78
N PRO A 49 13.98 8.87 11.11
CA PRO A 49 15.30 9.09 11.72
C PRO A 49 16.30 7.94 11.53
N ARG A 50 15.83 6.72 11.27
CA ARG A 50 16.66 5.53 11.04
C ARG A 50 16.76 5.13 9.57
N ASN A 51 16.45 6.05 8.65
CA ASN A 51 16.51 5.81 7.20
C ASN A 51 17.82 5.09 6.80
N GLY A 52 17.68 3.95 6.12
CA GLY A 52 18.81 3.17 5.61
C GLY A 52 19.52 2.31 6.65
N GLN A 53 19.19 2.42 7.94
CA GLN A 53 19.81 1.63 9.02
C GLN A 53 19.07 0.30 9.20
N GLN A 54 19.82 -0.79 9.34
CA GLN A 54 19.24 -2.10 9.65
C GLN A 54 19.24 -2.34 11.16
N PHE A 55 18.09 -2.76 11.69
CA PHE A 55 17.95 -3.09 13.11
C PHE A 55 16.81 -4.11 13.31
N SER A 56 16.70 -4.63 14.55
CA SER A 56 15.63 -5.54 14.94
C SER A 56 14.47 -4.77 15.56
N MET A 57 13.25 -5.05 15.11
CA MET A 57 11.99 -4.57 15.70
C MET A 57 11.21 -5.73 16.30
N THR A 58 10.70 -5.60 17.52
CA THR A 58 9.78 -6.59 18.08
C THR A 58 8.45 -6.57 17.31
N ALA A 59 7.64 -7.62 17.47
CA ALA A 59 6.30 -7.66 16.89
C ALA A 59 5.45 -6.45 17.30
N ALA A 60 5.51 -6.05 18.58
CA ALA A 60 4.82 -4.87 19.11
C ALA A 60 5.30 -3.57 18.47
N GLN A 61 6.63 -3.41 18.28
CA GLN A 61 7.18 -2.23 17.61
C GLN A 61 6.74 -2.14 16.14
N TYR A 62 6.63 -3.28 15.44
CA TYR A 62 6.12 -3.29 14.06
C TYR A 62 4.63 -2.92 13.99
N CYS A 63 3.82 -3.38 14.96
CA CYS A 63 2.43 -2.95 15.09
C CYS A 63 2.32 -1.43 15.32
N GLU A 64 3.19 -0.87 16.16
CA GLU A 64 3.24 0.58 16.39
C GLU A 64 3.58 1.35 15.11
N GLU A 65 4.47 0.84 14.25
CA GLU A 65 4.73 1.46 12.94
C GLU A 65 3.50 1.51 12.03
N ILE A 66 2.68 0.46 12.05
CA ILE A 66 1.42 0.44 11.30
C ILE A 66 0.47 1.48 11.88
N LYS A 67 0.32 1.48 13.21
CA LYS A 67 -0.59 2.36 13.96
C LYS A 67 -0.23 3.84 13.84
N ARG A 68 1.05 4.20 13.95
CA ARG A 68 1.53 5.59 13.78
C ARG A 68 1.10 6.17 12.43
N SER A 69 1.15 5.37 11.37
CA SER A 69 0.70 5.78 10.02
C SER A 69 -0.81 5.95 9.96
N GLU A 70 -1.57 5.01 10.54
CA GLU A 70 -3.03 5.11 10.66
C GLU A 70 -3.45 6.37 11.43
N ASP A 71 -2.88 6.61 12.60
CA ASP A 71 -3.21 7.77 13.44
C ASP A 71 -2.91 9.09 12.71
N ARG A 72 -1.80 9.14 11.96
CA ARG A 72 -1.45 10.32 11.18
C ARG A 72 -2.40 10.55 10.01
N LEU A 73 -2.83 9.49 9.33
CA LEU A 73 -3.85 9.56 8.28
C LEU A 73 -5.17 10.07 8.86
N ARG A 74 -5.58 9.55 10.03
CA ARG A 74 -6.79 10.03 10.75
C ARG A 74 -6.68 11.52 11.08
N GLU A 75 -5.57 11.96 11.66
CA GLU A 75 -5.34 13.37 12.02
C GLU A 75 -5.41 14.29 10.80
N MET A 76 -4.80 13.90 9.69
CA MET A 76 -4.73 14.74 8.48
C MET A 76 -6.06 14.80 7.71
N THR A 77 -6.76 13.67 7.63
CA THR A 77 -7.93 13.53 6.75
C THR A 77 -9.25 13.79 7.47
N GLY A 78 -9.29 13.59 8.80
CA GLY A 78 -10.53 13.52 9.57
C GLY A 78 -11.38 12.27 9.27
N LYS A 79 -10.88 11.33 8.46
CA LYS A 79 -11.54 10.08 8.10
C LYS A 79 -10.86 8.92 8.82
N GLU A 80 -11.66 7.96 9.28
CA GLU A 80 -11.14 6.72 9.86
C GLU A 80 -10.49 5.86 8.77
N PRO A 81 -9.16 5.60 8.82
CA PRO A 81 -8.52 4.71 7.86
C PRO A 81 -9.01 3.27 8.02
N LEU A 82 -8.90 2.49 6.96
CA LEU A 82 -9.15 1.06 7.03
C LEU A 82 -8.10 0.39 7.96
N PRO A 83 -8.47 -0.62 8.76
CA PRO A 83 -7.54 -1.42 9.55
C PRO A 83 -6.79 -2.41 8.64
N LEU A 84 -6.21 -1.87 7.58
CA LEU A 84 -5.44 -2.55 6.56
C LEU A 84 -4.05 -1.91 6.53
N PHE A 85 -3.06 -2.70 6.12
CA PHE A 85 -1.75 -2.18 5.80
C PHE A 85 -1.18 -2.87 4.57
N ARG A 86 -0.27 -2.20 3.87
CA ARG A 86 0.57 -2.83 2.85
C ARG A 86 2.00 -2.77 3.33
N ALA A 87 2.72 -3.89 3.31
CA ALA A 87 4.13 -3.88 3.67
C ALA A 87 4.96 -3.19 2.56
N PRO A 88 5.90 -2.30 2.90
CA PRO A 88 6.84 -1.71 1.95
C PRO A 88 7.54 -2.75 1.08
N GLY A 89 7.47 -2.55 -0.23
CA GLY A 89 8.00 -3.47 -1.25
C GLY A 89 7.35 -4.86 -1.29
N GLY A 90 6.18 -5.04 -0.68
CA GLY A 90 5.46 -6.32 -0.65
C GLY A 90 6.16 -7.43 0.13
N ARG A 91 7.23 -7.14 0.88
CA ARG A 91 8.01 -8.14 1.60
C ARG A 91 7.37 -8.47 2.94
N THR A 92 7.01 -9.73 3.12
CA THR A 92 6.33 -10.24 4.32
C THR A 92 6.79 -11.65 4.68
N SER A 93 6.38 -12.12 5.85
CA SER A 93 6.46 -13.52 6.28
C SER A 93 5.15 -13.93 6.95
N THR A 94 4.87 -15.23 7.05
CA THR A 94 3.72 -15.74 7.80
C THR A 94 3.69 -15.22 9.24
N ARG A 95 4.87 -15.04 9.88
CA ARG A 95 4.99 -14.53 11.24
C ARG A 95 4.68 -13.03 11.32
N LEU A 96 5.15 -12.24 10.36
CA LEU A 96 4.82 -10.82 10.26
C LEU A 96 3.31 -10.61 10.07
N LEU A 97 2.71 -11.37 9.17
CA LEU A 97 1.27 -11.30 8.91
C LEU A 97 0.46 -11.71 10.14
N ALA A 98 0.88 -12.75 10.85
CA ALA A 98 0.24 -13.15 12.10
C ALA A 98 0.37 -12.08 13.20
N ALA A 99 1.55 -11.45 13.33
CA ALA A 99 1.76 -10.35 14.28
C ALA A 99 0.87 -9.15 13.97
N ALA A 100 0.82 -8.70 12.71
CA ALA A 100 -0.03 -7.60 12.29
C ALA A 100 -1.52 -7.91 12.50
N LYS A 101 -1.95 -9.15 12.21
CA LYS A 101 -3.32 -9.61 12.46
C LYS A 101 -3.65 -9.57 13.96
N ALA A 102 -2.73 -9.99 14.82
CA ALA A 102 -2.93 -10.00 16.28
C ALA A 102 -3.12 -8.60 16.87
N CYS A 103 -2.54 -7.56 16.25
CA CYS A 103 -2.76 -6.16 16.63
C CYS A 103 -3.85 -5.46 15.79
N GLY A 104 -4.65 -6.21 15.03
CA GLY A 104 -5.87 -5.69 14.41
C GLY A 104 -5.72 -5.16 12.99
N TYR A 105 -4.68 -5.57 12.24
CA TYR A 105 -4.50 -5.19 10.84
C TYR A 105 -4.44 -6.39 9.89
N ALA A 106 -5.10 -6.28 8.74
CA ALA A 106 -4.88 -7.20 7.62
C ALA A 106 -3.91 -6.63 6.59
N HIS A 107 -3.04 -7.49 6.06
CA HIS A 107 -2.15 -7.11 4.96
C HIS A 107 -2.88 -7.16 3.63
N VAL A 108 -2.65 -6.17 2.77
CA VAL A 108 -3.18 -6.11 1.41
C VAL A 108 -2.04 -6.06 0.40
N GLY A 109 -1.86 -7.16 -0.34
CA GLY A 109 -0.97 -7.22 -1.49
C GLY A 109 -1.57 -6.57 -2.73
N TRP A 110 -1.19 -7.07 -3.89
CA TRP A 110 -1.80 -6.78 -5.18
C TRP A 110 -1.98 -8.10 -5.94
N SER A 111 -2.89 -8.11 -6.92
CA SER A 111 -3.11 -9.29 -7.75
C SER A 111 -1.91 -9.59 -8.65
N PRO A 112 -1.76 -10.82 -9.17
CA PRO A 112 -0.71 -11.14 -10.14
C PRO A 112 -0.64 -10.19 -11.34
N ALA A 113 -1.80 -9.79 -11.89
CA ALA A 113 -1.91 -8.79 -12.96
C ALA A 113 -2.06 -7.34 -12.45
N GLY A 114 -2.04 -7.15 -11.13
CA GLY A 114 -2.33 -5.88 -10.47
C GLY A 114 -1.13 -4.94 -10.36
N PHE A 115 0.10 -5.40 -10.55
CA PHE A 115 1.26 -4.53 -10.57
C PHE A 115 1.34 -3.76 -11.90
N LEU A 116 1.12 -2.44 -11.86
CA LEU A 116 1.01 -1.62 -13.07
C LEU A 116 2.36 -1.17 -13.65
N GLY A 117 3.47 -1.48 -12.95
CA GLY A 117 4.83 -1.27 -13.45
C GLY A 117 5.26 0.20 -13.49
N ASP A 118 4.58 1.08 -12.75
CA ASP A 118 4.86 2.51 -12.65
C ASP A 118 6.22 2.84 -12.00
N GLU A 119 6.90 1.83 -11.46
CA GLU A 119 8.26 1.92 -10.91
C GLU A 119 9.34 1.29 -11.79
N LEU A 120 8.96 0.58 -12.85
CA LEU A 120 9.89 -0.11 -13.74
C LEU A 120 10.64 0.88 -14.65
N PRO A 121 11.83 0.55 -15.16
CA PRO A 121 12.60 1.47 -15.98
C PRO A 121 12.01 1.60 -17.41
N SER A 122 11.91 2.84 -17.91
CA SER A 122 11.21 3.17 -19.17
C SER A 122 11.82 2.53 -20.42
N ASP A 123 13.15 2.34 -20.44
CA ASP A 123 13.90 1.73 -21.55
C ASP A 123 13.51 0.26 -21.81
N LYS A 124 13.10 -0.45 -20.77
CA LYS A 124 12.67 -1.87 -20.84
C LYS A 124 11.15 -2.04 -20.79
N TYR A 125 10.46 -1.07 -20.19
CA TYR A 125 9.04 -1.10 -19.91
C TYR A 125 8.39 0.23 -20.30
N SER A 126 8.14 0.39 -21.61
CA SER A 126 7.45 1.56 -22.15
C SER A 126 6.02 1.67 -21.62
N ASN A 127 5.49 2.90 -21.54
CA ASN A 127 4.12 3.15 -21.08
C ASN A 127 3.08 2.40 -21.93
N GLN A 128 3.28 2.35 -23.25
CA GLN A 128 2.39 1.61 -24.17
C GLN A 128 2.37 0.11 -23.87
N LYS A 129 3.53 -0.49 -23.59
CA LYS A 129 3.64 -1.91 -23.23
C LYS A 129 2.91 -2.20 -21.92
N LEU A 130 3.12 -1.37 -20.89
CA LEU A 130 2.47 -1.51 -19.59
C LEU A 130 0.95 -1.36 -19.69
N LEU A 131 0.47 -0.33 -20.41
CA LEU A 131 -0.96 -0.13 -20.66
C LEU A 131 -1.59 -1.33 -21.38
N GLY A 132 -0.96 -1.81 -22.44
CA GLY A 132 -1.44 -2.95 -23.21
C GLY A 132 -1.49 -4.24 -22.37
N GLN A 133 -0.48 -4.48 -21.51
CA GLN A 133 -0.49 -5.61 -20.59
C GLN A 133 -1.64 -5.52 -19.59
N ALA A 134 -1.80 -4.37 -18.92
CA ALA A 134 -2.87 -4.15 -17.96
C ALA A 134 -4.27 -4.34 -18.59
N LEU A 135 -4.51 -3.77 -19.77
CA LEU A 135 -5.78 -3.93 -20.49
C LEU A 135 -6.05 -5.35 -20.98
N ARG A 136 -5.03 -6.21 -21.13
CA ARG A 136 -5.25 -7.62 -21.50
C ARG A 136 -5.44 -8.52 -20.29
N ASP A 137 -4.72 -8.28 -19.21
CA ASP A 137 -4.50 -9.28 -18.16
C ASP A 137 -5.35 -9.04 -16.90
N ILE A 138 -5.78 -7.80 -16.64
CA ILE A 138 -6.63 -7.47 -15.48
C ILE A 138 -7.98 -8.22 -15.54
N ARG A 139 -8.39 -8.73 -14.38
CA ARG A 139 -9.63 -9.49 -14.13
C ARG A 139 -10.45 -8.88 -13.01
N SER A 140 -11.74 -9.23 -12.97
CA SER A 140 -12.63 -8.78 -11.90
C SER A 140 -12.13 -9.30 -10.55
N GLY A 141 -12.13 -8.42 -9.54
CA GLY A 141 -11.55 -8.69 -8.23
C GLY A 141 -10.06 -8.39 -8.12
N ASP A 142 -9.39 -7.93 -9.19
CA ASP A 142 -7.98 -7.58 -9.07
C ASP A 142 -7.73 -6.33 -8.22
N ILE A 143 -6.75 -6.43 -7.33
CA ILE A 143 -6.22 -5.29 -6.58
C ILE A 143 -5.04 -4.73 -7.37
N LEU A 144 -5.21 -3.52 -7.91
CA LEU A 144 -4.19 -2.83 -8.69
C LEU A 144 -3.26 -2.01 -7.77
N LEU A 145 -1.98 -1.97 -8.12
CA LEU A 145 -0.93 -1.22 -7.45
C LEU A 145 -0.31 -0.22 -8.43
N ALA A 146 -0.39 1.05 -8.04
CA ALA A 146 0.34 2.17 -8.60
C ALA A 146 0.77 3.10 -7.47
N HIS A 147 1.76 3.94 -7.74
CA HIS A 147 2.28 4.93 -6.82
C HIS A 147 2.09 6.34 -7.39
N LEU A 148 1.91 7.28 -6.48
CA LEU A 148 1.95 8.69 -6.80
C LEU A 148 3.36 9.23 -6.48
N GLY A 149 4.04 9.80 -7.47
CA GLY A 149 5.32 10.47 -7.26
C GLY A 149 6.53 9.54 -7.27
N ILE A 150 6.51 8.44 -8.02
CA ILE A 150 7.74 7.72 -8.36
C ILE A 150 8.50 8.49 -9.44
N TRP A 151 9.71 8.91 -9.10
CA TRP A 151 10.61 9.70 -9.95
C TRP A 151 11.69 8.85 -10.64
N SER A 152 11.62 7.52 -10.53
CA SER A 152 12.61 6.61 -11.15
C SER A 152 12.44 6.49 -12.67
N ARG A 153 11.28 6.89 -13.20
CA ARG A 153 10.97 6.80 -14.63
C ARG A 153 11.41 8.06 -15.38
N GLN A 154 11.97 7.84 -16.57
CA GLN A 154 12.25 8.93 -17.53
C GLN A 154 10.95 9.44 -18.15
N GLU A 155 10.03 8.52 -18.45
CA GLU A 155 8.67 8.83 -18.92
C GLU A 155 7.66 8.65 -17.78
N PRO A 156 7.05 9.74 -17.27
CA PRO A 156 6.07 9.66 -16.19
C PRO A 156 4.91 8.72 -16.54
N TRP A 157 4.61 7.77 -15.64
CA TRP A 157 3.58 6.76 -15.88
C TRP A 157 2.17 7.34 -15.75
N ALA A 158 1.87 8.04 -14.65
CA ALA A 158 0.48 8.45 -14.35
C ALA A 158 -0.13 9.37 -15.42
N PRO A 159 0.55 10.43 -15.91
CA PRO A 159 -0.02 11.29 -16.96
C PRO A 159 -0.27 10.57 -18.29
N ALA A 160 0.51 9.52 -18.58
CA ALA A 160 0.45 8.82 -19.87
C ALA A 160 -0.45 7.57 -19.85
N VAL A 161 -0.61 6.92 -18.69
CA VAL A 161 -1.21 5.58 -18.59
C VAL A 161 -2.49 5.57 -17.76
N LEU A 162 -2.60 6.38 -16.70
CA LEU A 162 -3.67 6.23 -15.72
C LEU A 162 -5.07 6.45 -16.32
N GLU A 163 -5.26 7.55 -17.05
CA GLU A 163 -6.54 7.86 -17.69
C GLU A 163 -6.90 6.84 -18.80
N PRO A 164 -6.02 6.53 -19.78
CA PRO A 164 -6.29 5.50 -20.78
C PRO A 164 -6.59 4.12 -20.18
N LEU A 165 -5.91 3.76 -19.09
CA LEU A 165 -6.17 2.50 -18.39
C LEU A 165 -7.58 2.47 -17.78
N ILE A 166 -7.97 3.53 -17.07
CA ILE A 166 -9.30 3.63 -16.47
C ILE A 166 -10.40 3.60 -17.54
N GLN A 167 -10.21 4.35 -18.63
CA GLN A 167 -11.17 4.38 -19.75
C GLN A 167 -11.29 3.00 -20.41
N GLY A 168 -10.16 2.39 -20.80
CA GLY A 168 -10.17 1.08 -21.46
C GLY A 168 -10.73 -0.04 -20.57
N LEU A 169 -10.52 0.01 -19.25
CA LEU A 169 -11.16 -0.93 -18.33
C LEU A 169 -12.68 -0.68 -18.23
N LYS A 170 -13.13 0.57 -18.17
CA LYS A 170 -14.58 0.89 -18.18
C LYS A 170 -15.27 0.44 -19.47
N GLU A 171 -14.63 0.63 -20.63
CA GLU A 171 -15.14 0.16 -21.93
C GLU A 171 -15.29 -1.36 -21.96
N ARG A 172 -14.43 -2.08 -21.23
CA ARG A 172 -14.52 -3.54 -21.03
C ARG A 172 -15.53 -3.96 -19.95
N GLY A 173 -16.30 -3.03 -19.40
CA GLY A 173 -17.35 -3.29 -18.41
C GLY A 173 -16.88 -3.35 -16.95
N PHE A 174 -15.64 -2.93 -16.64
CA PHE A 174 -15.15 -2.90 -15.27
C PHE A 174 -15.70 -1.71 -14.47
N CYS A 175 -15.81 -1.91 -13.16
CA CYS A 175 -16.05 -0.85 -12.17
C CYS A 175 -14.92 -0.85 -11.14
N PHE A 176 -14.66 0.32 -10.55
CA PHE A 176 -13.61 0.50 -9.55
C PHE A 176 -14.25 0.69 -8.18
N ARG A 177 -13.86 -0.14 -7.23
CA ARG A 177 -14.31 -0.08 -5.83
C ARG A 177 -13.11 0.12 -4.90
N THR A 178 -13.38 0.66 -3.73
CA THR A 178 -12.36 0.76 -2.67
C THR A 178 -12.18 -0.59 -1.98
N LEU A 179 -11.07 -0.76 -1.24
CA LEU A 179 -10.82 -1.99 -0.48
C LEU A 179 -11.88 -2.28 0.60
N ARG A 180 -12.65 -1.26 1.02
CA ARG A 180 -13.79 -1.42 1.93
C ARG A 180 -14.85 -2.38 1.38
N GLU A 181 -15.04 -2.39 0.06
CA GLU A 181 -16.04 -3.20 -0.63
C GLU A 181 -15.46 -4.51 -1.18
N HIS A 182 -14.17 -4.78 -0.94
CA HIS A 182 -13.50 -5.95 -1.50
C HIS A 182 -13.90 -7.22 -0.74
N PRO A 183 -14.30 -8.31 -1.43
CA PRO A 183 -14.89 -9.51 -0.81
C PRO A 183 -13.92 -10.30 0.08
N GLU A 184 -12.60 -10.06 -0.02
CA GLU A 184 -11.60 -10.67 0.86
C GLU A 184 -11.40 -9.92 2.19
N TYR A 185 -11.88 -8.67 2.31
CA TYR A 185 -11.73 -7.85 3.51
C TYR A 185 -13.05 -7.46 4.23
N PRO A 186 -14.18 -8.21 4.11
CA PRO A 186 -15.50 -7.76 4.60
C PRO A 186 -15.54 -7.61 6.13
N THR A 187 -14.74 -8.40 6.86
CA THR A 187 -14.64 -8.37 8.33
C THR A 187 -13.61 -7.37 8.85
N TRP A 188 -12.80 -6.78 7.97
CA TRP A 188 -11.79 -5.78 8.30
C TRP A 188 -12.29 -4.36 8.03
N THR A 189 -13.59 -4.16 8.02
CA THR A 189 -14.15 -2.87 8.41
C THR A 189 -14.28 -2.95 9.93
N ARG A 190 -13.58 -2.11 10.71
CA ARG A 190 -13.91 -2.01 12.15
C ARG A 190 -15.41 -1.75 12.19
N ARG A 191 -16.21 -2.69 12.69
CA ARG A 191 -17.61 -2.39 12.98
C ARG A 191 -17.54 -1.17 13.89
N GLN A 192 -18.11 -0.04 13.46
CA GLN A 192 -18.45 1.00 14.40
C GLN A 192 -19.36 0.31 15.42
N GLN A 193 -18.86 0.15 16.65
CA GLN A 193 -19.72 -0.19 17.77
C GLN A 193 -20.61 1.01 18.04
#